data_AF-A0AAV6K2G4-F1
#
_entry.id   AF-A0AAV6K2G4-F1
#
_cell.length_a   1.000
_cell.length_b   1.000
_cell.length_c   1.000
_cell.angle_alpha   90.00
_cell.angle_beta   90.00
_cell.angle_gamma   90.00
#
_symmetry.space_group_name_H-M   'P 1'
#
loop_
_entity.id
_entity.type
_entity.pdbx_description
1 polymer ?
#
loop_
_entity_poly.entity_id
_entity_poly.type
_entity_poly.pdbx_seq_one_letter_code
_entity_poly.pdbx_strand_id
1 'polypeptide(L)'
;MANLPQSLSMNSPFGSPSVNAVGAQPKKDNSNRNMQSAEQLVLDLSNPDLRENALLELSKKRELFQDLAPLLWNSFGTIAALLQEIVSIYPVLSPPNLTPAQSNRVCNALALLQCVASHPDTRMSFLNAHIPLYLYPFLNTTSKSRPFEYLRLTSLGVIGALVKVATFIVQKILLDDVGLDYICTTAERFFAVGRVLGNMVAALAEQPSSRLLKHIIRCYLRLSDNPRACDALRSCLPDMLRDATFSTCLREDPTTRRWLQQLLHNVQGPRVALQAGGFDHMLVN
;
A
#
# COMPACT_ATOMS: atom_id res chain seq x y z
N MET A 1 -0.07 62.88 60.14
CA MET A 1 1.23 62.25 59.78
C MET A 1 1.08 61.75 58.35
N ALA A 2 1.18 62.60 57.31
CA ALA A 2 2.37 63.24 56.75
C ALA A 2 3.35 62.24 56.09
N ASN A 3 3.25 62.17 54.74
CA ASN A 3 4.28 62.01 53.71
C ASN A 3 5.23 60.79 53.67
N LEU A 4 5.31 60.22 52.45
CA LEU A 4 6.40 59.38 51.91
C LEU A 4 7.78 60.08 52.01
N PRO A 5 8.87 59.32 51.80
CA PRO A 5 9.62 59.55 50.57
C PRO A 5 10.18 58.29 49.86
N GLN A 6 10.45 58.45 48.57
CA GLN A 6 11.32 57.64 47.70
C GLN A 6 12.79 58.08 47.82
N SER A 7 13.76 57.19 47.54
CA SER A 7 14.99 57.49 46.75
C SER A 7 15.89 56.23 46.61
N LEU A 8 16.27 55.83 45.38
CA LEU A 8 17.62 55.91 44.76
C LEU A 8 18.69 55.05 45.46
N SER A 9 19.52 54.20 44.83
CA SER A 9 20.33 54.44 43.63
C SER A 9 21.03 53.16 43.10
N MET A 10 21.52 53.31 41.86
CA MET A 10 22.44 52.54 41.00
C MET A 10 23.51 51.62 41.63
N ASN A 11 23.80 50.47 41.00
CA ASN A 11 24.96 50.28 40.10
C ASN A 11 25.08 48.83 39.59
N SER A 12 25.22 48.66 38.27
CA SER A 12 25.82 47.47 37.64
C SER A 12 27.35 47.59 37.68
N PRO A 13 28.12 46.48 37.59
CA PRO A 13 28.71 46.19 36.27
C PRO A 13 28.96 44.69 35.95
N PHE A 14 28.88 44.39 34.64
CA PHE A 14 29.67 43.45 33.83
C PHE A 14 30.05 42.03 34.33
N GLY A 15 29.70 41.02 33.51
CA GLY A 15 30.51 39.79 33.37
C GLY A 15 29.74 38.49 33.11
N SER A 16 29.26 38.26 31.89
CA SER A 16 28.88 36.93 31.34
C SER A 16 30.13 36.04 31.11
N PRO A 17 30.06 34.68 31.13
CA PRO A 17 29.35 33.93 30.08
C PRO A 17 28.60 32.64 30.50
N SER A 18 27.45 32.46 29.85
CA SER A 18 27.00 31.22 29.17
C SER A 18 27.00 29.89 29.93
N VAL A 19 25.79 29.43 30.29
CA VAL A 19 25.39 28.02 30.18
C VAL A 19 23.94 27.95 29.72
N ASN A 20 23.76 27.51 28.48
CA ASN A 20 22.48 27.16 27.86
C ASN A 20 21.87 25.97 28.61
N ALA A 21 20.82 26.20 29.40
CA ALA A 21 19.87 25.15 29.75
C ALA A 21 18.72 25.21 28.74
N VAL A 22 18.88 24.46 27.64
CA VAL A 22 17.84 24.24 26.64
C VAL A 22 16.67 23.55 27.33
N GLY A 23 15.59 24.30 27.55
CA GLY A 23 14.31 23.77 28.00
C GLY A 23 13.83 22.72 27.02
N ALA A 24 13.75 21.47 27.47
CA ALA A 24 13.12 20.39 26.73
C ALA A 24 11.62 20.71 26.55
N GLN A 25 11.24 21.14 25.35
CA GLN A 25 9.84 21.26 24.96
C GLN A 25 9.17 19.86 24.93
N PRO A 26 7.92 19.72 25.39
CA PRO A 26 7.21 18.45 25.38
C PRO A 26 6.70 18.13 23.97
N LYS A 27 7.33 17.17 23.28
CA LYS A 27 6.88 16.64 21.97
C LYS A 27 5.52 15.92 22.00
N LYS A 28 4.87 15.76 23.16
CA LYS A 28 3.59 15.04 23.29
C LYS A 28 2.34 15.89 23.01
N ASP A 29 2.42 17.21 23.15
CA ASP A 29 1.23 18.09 23.06
C ASP A 29 0.77 18.38 21.62
N ASN A 30 1.71 18.41 20.68
CA ASN A 30 1.41 18.77 19.28
C ASN A 30 0.72 17.61 18.52
N SER A 31 1.08 16.37 18.83
CA SER A 31 0.49 15.16 18.22
C SER A 31 -0.99 14.99 18.61
N ASN A 32 -1.33 15.34 19.86
CA ASN A 32 -2.70 15.24 20.37
C ASN A 32 -3.64 16.28 19.71
N ARG A 33 -3.16 17.51 19.50
CA ARG A 33 -3.89 18.56 18.77
C ARG A 33 -4.10 18.21 17.29
N ASN A 34 -3.10 17.60 16.65
CA ASN A 34 -3.20 17.17 15.26
C ASN A 34 -4.23 16.04 15.09
N MET A 35 -4.30 15.11 16.05
CA MET A 35 -5.30 14.03 16.04
C MET A 35 -6.73 14.56 16.22
N GLN A 36 -6.94 15.47 17.19
CA GLN A 36 -8.23 16.14 17.40
C GLN A 36 -8.69 16.91 16.15
N SER A 37 -7.76 17.52 15.42
CA SER A 37 -8.06 18.18 14.15
C SER A 37 -8.45 17.19 13.05
N ALA A 38 -7.88 15.98 13.02
CA ALA A 38 -8.22 14.96 12.03
C ALA A 38 -9.60 14.37 12.27
N GLU A 39 -9.96 14.09 13.52
CA GLU A 39 -11.30 13.62 13.91
C GLU A 39 -12.39 14.61 13.48
N GLN A 40 -12.17 15.91 13.72
CA GLN A 40 -13.11 16.94 13.29
C GLN A 40 -13.26 16.96 11.76
N LEU A 41 -12.16 16.88 11.02
CA LEU A 41 -12.22 16.83 9.55
C LEU A 41 -12.94 15.58 9.04
N VAL A 42 -12.83 14.44 9.74
CA VAL A 42 -13.57 13.21 9.38
C VAL A 42 -15.06 13.38 9.64
N LEU A 43 -15.46 14.06 10.72
CA LEU A 43 -16.86 14.41 10.97
C LEU A 43 -17.39 15.35 9.87
N ASP A 44 -16.58 16.34 9.47
CA ASP A 44 -16.94 17.33 8.45
C ASP A 44 -17.19 16.69 7.06
N LEU A 45 -16.64 15.49 6.78
CA LEU A 45 -16.95 14.74 5.55
C LEU A 45 -18.43 14.38 5.42
N SER A 46 -19.13 14.21 6.55
CA SER A 46 -20.56 13.90 6.54
C SER A 46 -21.42 15.10 6.13
N ASN A 47 -20.92 16.32 6.36
CA ASN A 47 -21.63 17.55 6.02
C ASN A 47 -21.30 17.99 4.57
N PRO A 48 -22.28 18.03 3.64
CA PRO A 48 -22.04 18.41 2.24
C PRO A 48 -21.36 19.77 2.03
N ASP A 49 -21.62 20.74 2.90
CA ASP A 49 -21.08 22.10 2.79
C ASP A 49 -19.59 22.17 3.17
N LEU A 50 -19.16 21.29 4.08
CA LEU A 50 -17.78 21.25 4.59
C LEU A 50 -16.94 20.18 3.89
N ARG A 51 -17.59 19.21 3.25
CA ARG A 51 -16.96 18.01 2.69
C ARG A 51 -15.84 18.31 1.72
N GLU A 52 -16.00 19.29 0.83
CA GLU A 52 -14.97 19.60 -0.17
C GLU A 52 -13.65 20.06 0.47
N ASN A 53 -13.74 20.93 1.48
CA ASN A 53 -12.59 21.38 2.23
C ASN A 53 -11.98 20.25 3.08
N ALA A 54 -12.84 19.44 3.72
CA ALA A 54 -12.40 18.29 4.52
C ALA A 54 -11.65 17.25 3.67
N LEU A 55 -12.15 16.94 2.47
CA LEU A 55 -11.49 16.05 1.51
C LEU A 55 -10.10 16.55 1.14
N LEU A 56 -9.97 17.85 0.83
CA LEU A 56 -8.70 18.45 0.43
C LEU A 56 -7.68 18.42 1.57
N GLU A 57 -8.08 18.76 2.79
CA GLU A 57 -7.17 18.81 3.93
C GLU A 57 -6.77 17.41 4.42
N LEU A 58 -7.70 16.46 4.44
CA LEU A 58 -7.39 15.07 4.78
C LEU A 58 -6.49 14.42 3.71
N SER A 59 -6.72 14.67 2.42
CA SER A 59 -5.91 14.07 1.36
C SER A 59 -4.44 14.52 1.42
N LYS A 60 -4.18 15.78 1.79
CA LYS A 60 -2.81 16.31 2.03
C LYS A 60 -2.16 15.69 3.27
N LYS A 61 -2.95 15.46 4.33
CA LYS A 61 -2.45 15.00 5.62
C LYS A 61 -2.42 13.48 5.76
N ARG A 62 -2.82 12.72 4.74
CA ARG A 62 -2.95 11.25 4.78
C ARG A 62 -1.69 10.48 5.18
N GLU A 63 -0.50 11.06 5.00
CA GLU A 63 0.78 10.44 5.37
C GLU A 63 1.20 10.77 6.81
N LEU A 64 0.59 11.79 7.44
CA LEU A 64 0.93 12.24 8.79
C LEU A 64 0.26 11.41 9.88
N PHE A 65 -0.80 10.68 9.54
CA PHE A 65 -1.64 9.96 10.49
C PHE A 65 -1.63 8.47 10.17
N GLN A 66 -0.90 7.68 10.97
CA GLN A 66 -0.86 6.23 10.80
C GLN A 66 -2.23 5.58 10.99
N ASP A 67 -3.06 6.11 11.90
CA ASP A 67 -4.38 5.57 12.25
C ASP A 67 -5.54 6.21 11.47
N LEU A 68 -5.26 6.97 10.40
CA LEU A 68 -6.31 7.62 9.62
C LEU A 68 -7.24 6.61 8.93
N ALA A 69 -6.71 5.50 8.43
CA ALA A 69 -7.51 4.51 7.74
C ALA A 69 -8.56 3.83 8.66
N PRO A 70 -8.19 3.33 9.85
CA PRO A 70 -9.16 2.89 10.85
C PRO A 70 -10.17 3.97 11.25
N LEU A 71 -9.73 5.22 11.40
CA LEU A 71 -10.62 6.33 11.75
C LEU A 71 -11.67 6.57 10.65
N LEU A 72 -11.25 6.62 9.37
CA LEU A 72 -12.14 6.78 8.22
C LEU A 72 -13.12 5.61 8.08
N TRP A 73 -12.67 4.39 8.36
CA TRP A 73 -13.49 3.19 8.19
C TRP A 73 -14.56 3.04 9.27
N ASN A 74 -14.20 3.32 10.53
CA ASN A 74 -15.08 3.12 11.68
C ASN A 74 -15.95 4.34 12.00
N SER A 75 -15.68 5.50 11.39
CA SER A 75 -16.51 6.68 11.55
C SER A 75 -17.83 6.53 10.79
N PHE A 76 -18.93 6.86 11.47
CA PHE A 76 -20.27 6.70 10.92
C PHE A 76 -20.46 7.54 9.65
N GLY A 77 -20.94 6.93 8.57
CA GLY A 77 -21.28 7.62 7.33
C GLY A 77 -20.09 8.05 6.47
N THR A 78 -18.85 7.97 6.97
CA THR A 78 -17.66 8.46 6.25
C THR A 78 -17.42 7.73 4.93
N ILE A 79 -17.39 6.38 4.93
CA ILE A 79 -17.21 5.60 3.70
C ILE A 79 -18.37 5.84 2.72
N ALA A 80 -19.60 5.98 3.22
CA ALA A 80 -20.76 6.28 2.38
C ALA A 80 -20.63 7.67 1.71
N ALA A 81 -20.15 8.67 2.45
CA ALA A 81 -19.87 10.01 1.90
C ALA A 81 -18.78 9.96 0.81
N LEU A 82 -17.70 9.18 1.01
CA LEU A 82 -16.66 8.99 -0.01
C LEU A 82 -17.21 8.28 -1.26
N LEU A 83 -18.07 7.28 -1.10
CA LEU A 83 -18.74 6.62 -2.23
C LEU A 83 -19.71 7.58 -2.94
N GLN A 84 -20.37 8.46 -2.21
CA GLN A 84 -21.24 9.47 -2.79
C GLN A 84 -20.47 10.43 -3.71
N GLU A 85 -19.24 10.80 -3.34
CA GLU A 85 -18.34 11.59 -4.19
C GLU A 85 -17.92 10.87 -5.47
N ILE A 86 -17.85 9.53 -5.45
CA ILE A 86 -17.59 8.73 -6.65
C ILE A 86 -18.83 8.70 -7.56
N VAL A 87 -19.99 8.35 -6.98
CA VAL A 87 -21.23 8.17 -7.74
C VAL A 87 -21.71 9.48 -8.36
N SER A 88 -21.45 10.63 -7.71
CA SER A 88 -21.81 11.95 -8.25
C SER A 88 -21.11 12.29 -9.57
N ILE A 89 -20.01 11.62 -9.89
CA ILE A 89 -19.24 11.81 -11.13
C ILE A 89 -19.78 10.97 -12.29
N TYR A 90 -20.51 9.88 -12.03
CA TYR A 90 -21.00 8.98 -13.09
C TYR A 90 -21.77 9.69 -14.22
N PRO A 91 -22.66 10.67 -13.96
CA PRO A 91 -23.40 11.35 -15.03
C PRO A 91 -22.52 12.14 -15.99
N VAL A 92 -21.31 12.54 -15.60
CA VAL A 92 -20.39 13.34 -16.44
C VAL A 92 -19.29 12.50 -17.09
N LEU A 93 -19.33 11.17 -16.95
CA LEU A 93 -18.41 10.26 -17.64
C LEU A 93 -18.83 10.06 -19.10
N SER A 94 -20.13 10.02 -19.37
CA SER A 94 -20.71 9.83 -20.70
C SER A 94 -22.02 10.63 -20.83
N PRO A 95 -22.05 11.73 -21.60
CA PRO A 95 -20.96 12.31 -22.38
C PRO A 95 -19.82 12.85 -21.49
N PRO A 96 -18.56 12.92 -21.99
CA PRO A 96 -17.37 13.19 -21.17
C PRO A 96 -17.20 14.67 -20.82
N ASN A 97 -18.01 15.16 -19.87
CA ASN A 97 -18.08 16.57 -19.46
C ASN A 97 -17.41 16.84 -18.10
N LEU A 98 -16.50 15.97 -17.67
CA LEU A 98 -15.79 16.10 -16.39
C LEU A 98 -14.91 17.36 -16.35
N THR A 99 -15.19 18.25 -15.41
CA THR A 99 -14.40 19.46 -15.20
C THR A 99 -13.14 19.20 -14.35
N PRO A 100 -12.10 20.06 -14.44
CA PRO A 100 -10.93 19.96 -13.56
C PRO A 100 -11.27 20.01 -12.07
N ALA A 101 -12.22 20.86 -11.66
CA ALA A 101 -12.64 20.98 -10.26
C ALA A 101 -13.31 19.69 -9.75
N GLN A 102 -14.23 19.12 -10.53
CA GLN A 102 -14.87 17.84 -10.21
C GLN A 102 -13.85 16.70 -10.12
N SER A 103 -12.92 16.62 -11.08
CA SER A 103 -11.85 15.62 -11.08
C SER A 103 -10.96 15.74 -9.84
N ASN A 104 -10.53 16.96 -9.48
CA ASN A 104 -9.72 17.18 -8.28
C ASN A 104 -10.45 16.76 -6.99
N ARG A 105 -11.73 17.13 -6.87
CA ARG A 105 -12.55 16.81 -5.70
C ARG A 105 -12.72 15.30 -5.52
N VAL A 106 -13.12 14.58 -6.56
CA VAL A 106 -13.26 13.12 -6.46
C VAL A 106 -11.90 12.43 -6.28
N CYS A 107 -10.82 12.93 -6.88
CA CYS A 107 -9.48 12.39 -6.67
C CYS A 107 -9.01 12.54 -5.22
N ASN A 108 -9.40 13.60 -4.50
CA ASN A 108 -9.17 13.68 -3.05
C ASN A 108 -9.90 12.57 -2.28
N ALA A 109 -11.15 12.25 -2.65
CA ALA A 109 -11.87 11.12 -2.06
C ALA A 109 -11.21 9.78 -2.38
N LEU A 110 -10.78 9.58 -3.63
CA LEU A 110 -10.03 8.39 -4.05
C LEU A 110 -8.70 8.25 -3.30
N ALA A 111 -8.01 9.36 -3.01
CA ALA A 111 -6.78 9.37 -2.22
C ALA A 111 -7.00 8.88 -0.78
N LEU A 112 -8.16 9.16 -0.19
CA LEU A 112 -8.54 8.64 1.13
C LEU A 112 -8.94 7.16 1.07
N LEU A 113 -9.68 6.74 0.03
CA LEU A 113 -9.97 5.32 -0.19
C LEU A 113 -8.70 4.50 -0.45
N GLN A 114 -7.70 5.10 -1.11
CA GLN A 114 -6.37 4.50 -1.25
C GLN A 114 -5.71 4.28 0.12
N CYS A 115 -5.82 5.24 1.04
CA CYS A 115 -5.32 5.10 2.42
C CYS A 115 -5.98 3.90 3.11
N VAL A 116 -7.30 3.81 3.06
CA VAL A 116 -8.08 2.69 3.61
C VAL A 116 -7.71 1.35 2.98
N ALA A 117 -7.54 1.29 1.65
CA ALA A 117 -7.11 0.09 0.94
C ALA A 117 -5.68 -0.35 1.29
N SER A 118 -4.81 0.62 1.63
CA SER A 118 -3.41 0.37 1.95
C SER A 118 -3.18 -0.12 3.39
N HIS A 119 -4.12 0.13 4.31
CA HIS A 119 -3.96 -0.19 5.73
C HIS A 119 -4.33 -1.66 6.05
N PRO A 120 -3.54 -2.40 6.86
CA PRO A 120 -3.78 -3.82 7.14
C PRO A 120 -5.16 -4.11 7.74
N ASP A 121 -5.61 -3.29 8.68
CA ASP A 121 -6.82 -3.57 9.46
C ASP A 121 -8.13 -3.33 8.68
N THR A 122 -8.11 -2.40 7.71
CA THR A 122 -9.30 -2.01 6.96
C THR A 122 -9.37 -2.64 5.57
N ARG A 123 -8.25 -3.16 5.03
CA ARG A 123 -8.17 -3.67 3.66
C ARG A 123 -9.14 -4.80 3.37
N MET A 124 -9.20 -5.81 4.25
CA MET A 124 -10.09 -6.95 4.02
C MET A 124 -11.55 -6.52 4.07
N SER A 125 -11.91 -5.63 4.99
CA SER A 125 -13.24 -5.03 5.07
C SER A 125 -13.55 -4.20 3.82
N PHE A 126 -12.60 -3.43 3.30
CA PHE A 126 -12.72 -2.66 2.05
C PHE A 126 -12.97 -3.55 0.83
N LEU A 127 -12.26 -4.69 0.74
CA LEU A 127 -12.45 -5.69 -0.31
C LEU A 127 -13.81 -6.39 -0.19
N ASN A 128 -14.16 -6.85 1.01
CA ASN A 128 -15.42 -7.53 1.27
C ASN A 128 -16.64 -6.63 1.08
N ALA A 129 -16.48 -5.32 1.26
CA ALA A 129 -17.50 -4.32 0.95
C ALA A 129 -17.65 -4.03 -0.56
N HIS A 130 -16.85 -4.68 -1.42
CA HIS A 130 -16.89 -4.53 -2.87
C HIS A 130 -16.72 -3.08 -3.38
N ILE A 131 -16.09 -2.22 -2.56
CA ILE A 131 -15.82 -0.81 -2.90
C ILE A 131 -15.01 -0.67 -4.22
N PRO A 132 -14.02 -1.52 -4.53
CA PRO A 132 -13.28 -1.41 -5.80
C PRO A 132 -14.16 -1.41 -7.06
N LEU A 133 -15.33 -2.05 -7.02
CA LEU A 133 -16.23 -2.12 -8.18
C LEU A 133 -16.76 -0.74 -8.60
N TYR A 134 -16.89 0.20 -7.66
CA TYR A 134 -17.29 1.57 -7.94
C TYR A 134 -16.25 2.34 -8.77
N LEU A 135 -15.02 1.84 -8.89
CA LEU A 135 -13.96 2.51 -9.65
C LEU A 135 -13.90 2.07 -11.11
N TYR A 136 -14.55 0.95 -11.47
CA TYR A 136 -14.52 0.43 -12.84
C TYR A 136 -15.08 1.40 -13.90
N PRO A 137 -16.19 2.13 -13.65
CA PRO A 137 -16.65 3.16 -14.59
C PRO A 137 -15.58 4.22 -14.90
N PHE A 138 -14.74 4.60 -13.93
CA PHE A 138 -13.65 5.56 -14.15
C PHE A 138 -12.54 4.97 -15.01
N LEU A 139 -12.15 3.71 -14.75
CA LEU A 139 -11.10 3.01 -15.50
C LEU A 139 -11.48 2.76 -16.96
N ASN A 140 -12.77 2.55 -17.25
CA ASN A 140 -13.27 2.29 -18.60
C ASN A 140 -13.43 3.56 -19.46
N THR A 141 -13.15 4.75 -18.91
CA THR A 141 -13.22 5.99 -19.69
C THR A 141 -12.12 6.06 -20.76
N THR A 142 -12.47 6.53 -21.95
CA THR A 142 -11.55 6.61 -23.12
C THR A 142 -11.08 8.03 -23.43
N SER A 143 -11.70 9.05 -22.83
CA SER A 143 -11.32 10.45 -23.02
C SER A 143 -9.86 10.70 -22.64
N LYS A 144 -9.15 11.49 -23.44
CA LYS A 144 -7.73 11.85 -23.25
C LYS A 144 -7.55 13.24 -22.61
N SER A 145 -8.61 13.85 -22.10
CA SER A 145 -8.46 15.14 -21.41
C SER A 145 -7.80 14.95 -20.04
N ARG A 146 -7.04 15.97 -19.59
CA ARG A 146 -6.32 15.93 -18.31
C ARG A 146 -7.19 15.51 -17.10
N PRO A 147 -8.45 15.98 -16.96
CA PRO A 147 -9.32 15.54 -15.85
C PRO A 147 -9.59 14.03 -15.85
N PHE A 148 -9.74 13.40 -17.01
CA PHE A 148 -9.98 11.95 -17.14
C PHE A 148 -8.72 11.12 -16.97
N GLU A 149 -7.57 11.60 -17.46
CA GLU A 149 -6.27 10.95 -17.19
C GLU A 149 -5.95 10.95 -15.70
N TYR A 150 -6.14 12.08 -15.03
CA TYR A 150 -5.93 12.18 -13.58
C TYR A 150 -6.88 11.27 -12.79
N LEU A 151 -8.16 11.24 -13.18
CA LEU A 151 -9.17 10.36 -12.57
C LEU A 151 -8.77 8.87 -12.68
N ARG A 152 -8.37 8.42 -13.87
CA ARG A 152 -7.94 7.04 -14.12
C ARG A 152 -6.68 6.70 -13.33
N LEU A 153 -5.69 7.58 -13.33
CA LEU A 153 -4.43 7.37 -12.61
C LEU A 153 -4.67 7.21 -11.10
N THR A 154 -5.48 8.09 -10.50
CA THR A 154 -5.81 8.00 -9.08
C THR A 154 -6.60 6.74 -8.75
N SER A 155 -7.56 6.36 -9.61
CA SER A 155 -8.34 5.11 -9.47
C SER A 155 -7.44 3.87 -9.52
N LEU A 156 -6.50 3.83 -10.48
CA LEU A 156 -5.47 2.78 -10.54
C LEU A 156 -4.58 2.78 -9.30
N GLY A 157 -4.35 3.93 -8.67
CA GLY A 157 -3.63 4.03 -7.40
C GLY A 157 -4.31 3.27 -6.25
N VAL A 158 -5.66 3.30 -6.18
CA VAL A 158 -6.45 2.54 -5.19
C VAL A 158 -6.34 1.03 -5.47
N ILE A 159 -6.58 0.61 -6.71
CA ILE A 159 -6.46 -0.80 -7.12
C ILE A 159 -5.03 -1.31 -6.91
N GLY A 160 -4.03 -0.50 -7.28
CA GLY A 160 -2.62 -0.79 -7.09
C GLY A 160 -2.23 -0.92 -5.62
N ALA A 161 -2.84 -0.17 -4.70
CA ALA A 161 -2.63 -0.34 -3.26
C ALA A 161 -3.13 -1.72 -2.80
N LEU A 162 -4.26 -2.20 -3.30
CA LEU A 162 -4.77 -3.54 -3.00
C LEU A 162 -3.83 -4.63 -3.54
N VAL A 163 -3.38 -4.52 -4.79
CA VAL A 163 -2.52 -5.53 -5.45
C VAL A 163 -1.09 -5.54 -4.90
N LYS A 164 -0.52 -4.36 -4.63
CA LYS A 164 0.80 -4.24 -3.96
C LYS A 164 0.78 -4.99 -2.64
N VAL A 165 -0.32 -4.88 -1.88
CA VAL A 165 -0.41 -5.60 -0.63
C VAL A 165 -0.82 -7.05 -0.80
N ALA A 166 -1.62 -7.43 -1.80
CA ALA A 166 -1.88 -8.85 -2.09
C ALA A 166 -0.57 -9.63 -2.28
N THR A 167 0.39 -9.06 -3.01
CA THR A 167 1.74 -9.65 -3.18
C THR A 167 2.52 -9.68 -1.86
N PHE A 168 2.42 -8.63 -1.04
CA PHE A 168 3.05 -8.57 0.28
C PHE A 168 2.40 -9.53 1.29
N ILE A 169 1.09 -9.79 1.20
CA ILE A 169 0.35 -10.76 2.01
C ILE A 169 0.76 -12.17 1.62
N VAL A 170 0.78 -12.50 0.33
CA VAL A 170 1.29 -13.79 -0.16
C VAL A 170 2.74 -13.97 0.29
N GLN A 171 3.57 -12.93 0.19
CA GLN A 171 4.93 -12.95 0.72
C GLN A 171 4.96 -13.21 2.23
N LYS A 172 4.11 -12.55 3.03
CA LYS A 172 4.06 -12.72 4.49
C LYS A 172 3.57 -14.11 4.90
N ILE A 173 2.57 -14.65 4.20
CA ILE A 173 2.08 -16.02 4.40
C ILE A 173 3.18 -17.03 4.05
N LEU A 174 3.89 -16.86 2.94
CA LEU A 174 4.99 -17.74 2.56
C LEU A 174 6.19 -17.61 3.52
N LEU A 175 6.44 -16.41 4.06
CA LEU A 175 7.51 -16.19 5.04
C LEU A 175 7.20 -16.81 6.40
N ASP A 176 5.94 -17.10 6.70
CA ASP A 176 5.54 -17.85 7.87
C ASP A 176 5.69 -19.37 7.62
N ASP A 177 6.23 -20.12 8.58
CA ASP A 177 6.48 -21.56 8.42
C ASP A 177 5.17 -22.35 8.29
N VAL A 178 4.13 -21.95 9.04
CA VAL A 178 2.80 -22.59 8.97
C VAL A 178 2.12 -22.26 7.64
N GLY A 179 2.20 -21.01 7.19
CA GLY A 179 1.68 -20.59 5.89
C GLY A 179 2.36 -21.28 4.70
N LEU A 180 3.70 -21.43 4.73
CA LEU A 180 4.44 -22.17 3.72
C LEU A 180 4.03 -23.65 3.68
N ASP A 181 3.97 -24.31 4.84
CA ASP A 181 3.58 -25.72 4.92
C ASP A 181 2.15 -25.93 4.41
N TYR A 182 1.21 -25.06 4.77
CA TYR A 182 -0.17 -25.11 4.28
C TYR A 182 -0.28 -25.01 2.75
N ILE A 183 0.50 -24.11 2.14
CA ILE A 183 0.54 -23.92 0.69
C ILE A 183 1.18 -25.13 0.00
N CYS A 184 2.22 -25.70 0.58
CA CYS A 184 2.95 -26.85 0.04
C CYS A 184 2.34 -28.20 0.43
N THR A 185 1.27 -28.23 1.22
CA THR A 185 0.59 -29.47 1.65
C THR A 185 0.00 -30.21 0.46
N THR A 186 -0.63 -29.48 -0.48
CA THR A 186 -1.25 -30.06 -1.68
C THR A 186 -0.72 -29.41 -2.95
N ALA A 187 -0.64 -30.19 -4.03
CA ALA A 187 -0.22 -29.70 -5.33
C ALA A 187 -1.16 -28.59 -5.84
N GLU A 188 -2.47 -28.72 -5.61
CA GLU A 188 -3.47 -27.74 -6.03
C GLU A 188 -3.20 -26.34 -5.45
N ARG A 189 -2.94 -26.26 -4.13
CA ARG A 189 -2.65 -24.99 -3.46
C ARG A 189 -1.34 -24.38 -3.96
N PHE A 190 -0.31 -25.21 -4.11
CA PHE A 190 0.96 -24.78 -4.68
C PHE A 190 0.78 -24.22 -6.10
N PHE A 191 0.11 -24.95 -6.99
CA PHE A 191 -0.10 -24.51 -8.38
C PHE A 191 -1.04 -23.29 -8.48
N ALA A 192 -1.99 -23.13 -7.57
CA ALA A 192 -2.82 -21.92 -7.51
C ALA A 192 -1.94 -20.68 -7.22
N VAL A 193 -1.09 -20.75 -6.18
CA VAL A 193 -0.16 -19.66 -5.84
C VAL A 193 0.87 -19.44 -6.95
N GLY A 194 1.47 -20.52 -7.47
CA GLY A 194 2.45 -20.46 -8.55
C GLY A 194 1.89 -19.82 -9.83
N ARG A 195 0.64 -20.13 -10.20
CA ARG A 195 -0.02 -19.53 -11.38
C ARG A 195 -0.26 -18.04 -11.21
N VAL A 196 -0.70 -17.60 -10.03
CA VAL A 196 -0.87 -16.18 -9.74
C VAL A 196 0.47 -15.46 -9.82
N LEU A 197 1.51 -15.98 -9.17
CA LEU A 197 2.86 -15.40 -9.24
C LEU A 197 3.39 -15.36 -10.68
N GLY A 198 3.16 -16.42 -11.46
CA GLY A 198 3.55 -16.49 -12.88
C GLY A 198 2.86 -15.43 -13.74
N ASN A 199 1.54 -15.26 -13.59
CA ASN A 199 0.79 -14.21 -14.29
C ASN A 199 1.30 -12.81 -13.94
N MET A 200 1.70 -12.59 -12.67
CA MET A 200 2.27 -11.32 -12.24
C MET A 200 3.67 -11.07 -12.83
N VAL A 201 4.48 -12.12 -13.01
CA VAL A 201 5.76 -12.00 -13.74
C VAL A 201 5.52 -11.62 -15.21
N ALA A 202 4.54 -12.23 -15.87
CA ALA A 202 4.19 -11.88 -17.24
C ALA A 202 3.75 -10.41 -17.37
N ALA A 203 2.88 -9.94 -16.47
CA ALA A 203 2.47 -8.54 -16.45
C ALA A 203 3.64 -7.57 -16.20
N LEU A 204 4.66 -7.99 -15.43
CA LEU A 204 5.86 -7.19 -15.20
C LEU A 204 6.76 -7.03 -16.41
N ALA A 205 6.73 -7.97 -17.36
CA ALA A 205 7.47 -7.85 -18.61
C ALA A 205 6.91 -6.72 -19.50
N GLU A 206 5.59 -6.51 -19.46
CA GLU A 206 4.94 -5.40 -20.17
C GLU A 206 5.04 -4.08 -19.39
N GLN A 207 4.85 -4.11 -18.07
CA GLN A 207 4.89 -2.93 -17.20
C GLN A 207 5.88 -3.13 -16.04
N PRO A 208 7.14 -2.72 -16.20
CA PRO A 208 8.19 -3.00 -15.23
C PRO A 208 7.94 -2.29 -13.89
N SER A 209 8.02 -3.05 -12.79
CA SER A 209 7.94 -2.53 -11.42
C SER A 209 8.94 -3.21 -10.50
N SER A 210 10.04 -2.53 -10.17
CA SER A 210 11.14 -3.08 -9.34
C SER A 210 10.66 -3.50 -7.95
N ARG A 211 9.70 -2.77 -7.37
CA ARG A 211 9.15 -3.08 -6.05
C ARG A 211 8.33 -4.36 -6.06
N LEU A 212 7.48 -4.55 -7.07
CA LEU A 212 6.65 -5.75 -7.19
C LEU A 212 7.50 -6.98 -7.51
N LEU A 213 8.46 -6.83 -8.43
CA LEU A 213 9.43 -7.86 -8.79
C LEU A 213 10.20 -8.38 -7.57
N LYS A 214 10.64 -7.48 -6.68
CA LYS A 214 11.30 -7.83 -5.41
C LYS A 214 10.45 -8.75 -4.53
N HIS A 215 9.17 -8.45 -4.38
CA HIS A 215 8.27 -9.27 -3.59
C HIS A 215 8.05 -10.66 -4.23
N ILE A 216 7.84 -10.71 -5.55
CA ILE A 216 7.66 -11.96 -6.29
C ILE A 216 8.89 -12.87 -6.20
N ILE A 217 10.10 -12.33 -6.42
CA ILE A 217 11.35 -13.09 -6.28
C ILE A 217 11.49 -13.66 -4.87
N ARG A 218 11.14 -12.87 -3.84
CA ARG A 218 11.20 -13.34 -2.45
C ARG A 218 10.18 -14.47 -2.18
N CYS A 219 8.99 -14.42 -2.79
CA CYS A 219 7.99 -15.50 -2.70
C CYS A 219 8.50 -16.79 -3.32
N TYR A 220 9.05 -16.74 -4.54
CA TYR A 220 9.62 -17.93 -5.19
C TYR A 220 10.83 -18.49 -4.44
N LEU A 221 11.72 -17.62 -3.95
CA LEU A 221 12.84 -18.05 -3.11
C LEU A 221 12.34 -18.80 -1.88
N ARG A 222 11.30 -18.29 -1.22
CA ARG A 222 10.73 -18.93 -0.04
C ARG A 222 10.01 -20.24 -0.37
N LEU A 223 9.31 -20.32 -1.49
CA LEU A 223 8.76 -21.60 -1.98
C LEU A 223 9.86 -22.64 -2.23
N SER A 224 11.04 -22.22 -2.66
CA SER A 224 12.18 -23.14 -2.87
C SER A 224 12.77 -23.72 -1.58
N ASP A 225 12.43 -23.18 -0.41
CA ASP A 225 12.83 -23.73 0.89
C ASP A 225 12.09 -25.06 1.18
N ASN A 226 10.92 -25.28 0.57
CA ASN A 226 10.20 -26.55 0.67
C ASN A 226 10.68 -27.51 -0.43
N PRO A 227 11.17 -28.73 -0.12
CA PRO A 227 11.72 -29.65 -1.10
C PRO A 227 10.73 -30.01 -2.23
N ARG A 228 9.45 -30.25 -1.89
CA ARG A 228 8.41 -30.63 -2.86
C ARG A 228 8.09 -29.49 -3.83
N ALA A 229 7.98 -28.28 -3.29
CA ALA A 229 7.74 -27.09 -4.09
C ALA A 229 8.98 -26.75 -4.95
N CYS A 230 10.19 -26.92 -4.42
CA CYS A 230 11.43 -26.72 -5.15
C CYS A 230 11.52 -27.60 -6.40
N ASP A 231 11.17 -28.89 -6.27
CA ASP A 231 11.12 -29.80 -7.42
C ASP A 231 10.05 -29.40 -8.45
N ALA A 232 8.88 -28.97 -8.00
CA ALA A 232 7.83 -28.48 -8.90
C ALA A 232 8.25 -27.19 -9.64
N LEU A 233 8.93 -26.26 -8.96
CA LEU A 233 9.46 -25.01 -9.52
C LEU A 233 10.46 -25.25 -10.66
N ARG A 234 11.11 -26.41 -10.75
CA ARG A 234 11.95 -26.76 -11.90
C ARG A 234 11.17 -26.74 -13.21
N SER A 235 9.90 -27.14 -13.17
CA SER A 235 9.03 -27.24 -14.33
C SER A 235 8.16 -26.00 -14.56
N CYS A 236 7.83 -25.24 -13.50
CA CYS A 236 6.85 -24.16 -13.58
C CYS A 236 7.39 -22.75 -13.29
N LEU A 237 8.69 -22.58 -12.99
CA LEU A 237 9.28 -21.25 -12.82
C LEU A 237 9.25 -20.49 -14.16
N PRO A 238 8.71 -19.26 -14.22
CA PRO A 238 8.65 -18.48 -15.45
C PRO A 238 10.03 -18.23 -16.07
N ASP A 239 10.15 -18.42 -17.39
CA ASP A 239 11.43 -18.25 -18.11
C ASP A 239 11.95 -16.80 -18.05
N MET A 240 11.06 -15.82 -17.92
CA MET A 240 11.42 -14.41 -17.70
C MET A 240 12.23 -14.15 -16.42
N LEU A 241 12.19 -15.08 -15.44
CA LEU A 241 13.05 -15.01 -14.24
C LEU A 241 14.39 -15.73 -14.45
N ARG A 242 14.51 -16.55 -15.49
CA ARG A 242 15.73 -17.28 -15.87
C ARG A 242 16.56 -16.51 -16.89
N ASP A 243 15.91 -15.69 -17.71
CA ASP A 243 16.55 -14.91 -18.75
C ASP A 243 16.97 -13.50 -18.28
N ALA A 244 17.39 -12.67 -19.23
CA ALA A 244 17.85 -11.32 -18.97
C ALA A 244 16.72 -10.26 -18.90
N THR A 245 15.44 -10.64 -18.96
CA THR A 245 14.29 -9.72 -19.09
C THR A 245 14.27 -8.64 -18.01
N PHE A 246 14.54 -9.00 -16.76
CA PHE A 246 14.53 -8.06 -15.63
C PHE A 246 15.90 -7.48 -15.23
N SER A 247 16.93 -7.66 -16.07
CA SER A 247 18.31 -7.23 -15.76
C SER A 247 18.43 -5.74 -15.42
N THR A 248 17.64 -4.90 -16.09
CA THR A 248 17.59 -3.45 -15.86
C THR A 248 16.97 -3.12 -14.50
N CYS A 249 15.84 -3.74 -14.16
CA CYS A 249 15.17 -3.57 -12.86
C CYS A 249 16.03 -4.07 -11.68
N LEU A 250 16.82 -5.12 -11.92
CA LEU A 250 17.71 -5.75 -10.92
C LEU A 250 19.09 -5.08 -10.81
N ARG A 251 19.38 -4.06 -11.64
CA ARG A 251 20.63 -3.29 -11.55
C ARG A 251 20.66 -2.39 -10.33
N GLU A 252 19.52 -1.85 -9.96
CA GLU A 252 19.38 -0.89 -8.87
C GLU A 252 19.15 -1.57 -7.51
N ASP A 253 18.80 -2.87 -7.47
CA ASP A 253 18.60 -3.63 -6.22
C ASP A 253 19.51 -4.87 -6.15
N PRO A 254 20.71 -4.75 -5.56
CA PRO A 254 21.67 -5.86 -5.45
C PRO A 254 21.19 -6.97 -4.51
N THR A 255 20.25 -6.69 -3.60
CA THR A 255 19.71 -7.68 -2.67
C THR A 255 18.76 -8.62 -3.40
N THR A 256 17.84 -8.05 -4.17
CA THR A 256 16.89 -8.82 -4.99
C THR A 256 17.61 -9.66 -6.04
N ARG A 257 18.70 -9.15 -6.61
CA ARG A 257 19.58 -9.92 -7.50
C ARG A 257 20.16 -11.16 -6.80
N ARG A 258 20.68 -11.02 -5.58
CA ARG A 258 21.19 -12.17 -4.80
C ARG A 258 20.11 -13.20 -4.52
N TRP A 259 18.90 -12.77 -4.18
CA TRP A 259 17.77 -13.68 -3.98
C TRP A 259 17.41 -14.46 -5.23
N LEU A 260 17.43 -13.82 -6.40
CA LEU A 260 17.18 -14.49 -7.67
C LEU A 260 18.26 -15.54 -7.96
N GLN A 261 19.54 -15.21 -7.73
CA GLN A 261 20.64 -16.16 -7.91
C GLN A 261 20.51 -17.37 -6.96
N GLN A 262 20.14 -17.14 -5.70
CA GLN A 262 19.89 -18.23 -4.74
C GLN A 262 18.72 -19.10 -5.18
N LEU A 263 17.61 -18.51 -5.64
CA LEU A 263 16.47 -19.25 -6.17
C LEU A 263 16.87 -20.14 -7.35
N LEU A 264 17.59 -19.59 -8.32
CA LEU A 264 18.06 -20.35 -9.48
C LEU A 264 18.99 -21.49 -9.05
N HIS A 265 19.87 -21.25 -8.08
CA HIS A 265 20.72 -22.29 -7.51
C HIS A 265 19.92 -23.40 -6.81
N ASN A 266 18.93 -23.06 -5.98
CA ASN A 266 18.08 -24.03 -5.28
C ASN A 266 17.34 -24.94 -6.28
N VAL A 267 16.78 -24.35 -7.33
CA VAL A 267 16.03 -25.07 -8.37
C VAL A 267 16.96 -25.90 -9.28
N GLN A 268 18.23 -25.52 -9.42
CA GLN A 268 19.24 -26.26 -10.19
C GLN A 268 20.02 -27.30 -9.36
N GLY A 269 19.84 -27.36 -8.04
CA GLY A 269 20.58 -28.24 -7.13
C GLY A 269 20.34 -29.75 -7.37
N PRO A 270 21.16 -30.63 -6.75
CA PRO A 270 21.09 -32.08 -6.93
C PRO A 270 19.73 -32.65 -6.46
N ARG A 271 19.23 -33.68 -7.15
CA ARG A 271 18.01 -34.39 -6.75
C ARG A 271 18.20 -35.00 -5.35
N VAL A 272 17.56 -34.45 -4.33
CA VAL A 272 17.36 -35.20 -3.09
C VAL A 272 16.29 -36.24 -3.43
N ALA A 273 16.70 -37.51 -3.47
CA ALA A 273 15.79 -38.62 -3.69
C ALA A 273 14.79 -38.68 -2.53
N LEU A 274 13.66 -37.99 -2.66
CA LEU A 274 12.48 -38.22 -1.83
C LEU A 274 11.99 -39.63 -2.16
N GLN A 275 12.00 -40.49 -1.15
CA GLN A 275 11.55 -41.87 -1.22
C GLN A 275 10.24 -41.99 -2.00
N ALA A 276 10.27 -42.89 -2.97
CA ALA A 276 9.11 -43.35 -3.72
C ALA A 276 7.98 -43.75 -2.77
N GLY A 277 6.84 -43.08 -2.92
CA GLY A 277 5.65 -43.36 -2.14
C GLY A 277 4.54 -42.35 -2.47
N GLY A 278 4.05 -42.36 -3.71
CA GLY A 278 2.79 -41.66 -4.02
C GLY A 278 2.55 -41.22 -5.45
N PHE A 279 3.54 -41.29 -6.36
CA PHE A 279 3.41 -40.72 -7.72
C PHE A 279 3.14 -41.74 -8.83
N ASP A 280 2.89 -43.01 -8.53
CA ASP A 280 2.62 -44.03 -9.55
C ASP A 280 1.16 -44.12 -10.02
N HIS A 281 0.23 -43.30 -9.49
CA HIS A 281 -1.19 -43.41 -9.85
C HIS A 281 -1.76 -42.23 -10.68
N MET A 282 -0.92 -41.43 -11.35
CA MET A 282 -1.40 -40.24 -12.08
C MET A 282 -1.01 -40.16 -13.56
N LEU A 283 -0.70 -41.30 -14.19
CA LEU A 283 -0.54 -41.37 -15.65
C LEU A 283 -1.38 -42.46 -16.32
N VAL A 284 -2.32 -43.09 -15.60
CA VAL A 284 -3.27 -44.02 -16.21
C VAL A 284 -4.66 -43.77 -15.63
N ASN A 285 -5.54 -43.27 -16.52
CA ASN A 285 -6.97 -42.96 -16.42
C ASN A 285 -7.37 -41.66 -15.72
#